data_AF-A0A936E364-F1
#
_entry.id   AF-A0A936E364-F1
#
_cell.length_a   1.000
_cell.length_b   1.000
_cell.length_c   1.000
_cell.angle_alpha   90.00
_cell.angle_beta   90.00
_cell.angle_gamma   90.00
#
_symmetry.space_group_name_H-M   'P 1'
#
loop_
_entity.id
_entity.type
_entity.pdbx_description
1 polymer ?
#
loop_
_entity_poly.entity_id
_entity_poly.type
_entity_poly.pdbx_seq_one_letter_code
_entity_poly.pdbx_strand_id
1 'polypeptide(L)'
;MSTVSFSQQVSDLRTMASGITTRLDDLTGSGVVPADSAALNAFADELDALNAEQEDLKAQLKTKTKELNDKLKQAKAKQSNVSKRIKLSTPQEHWKAFGITVTR
;
A
#
# COMPACT_ATOMS: atom_id res chain seq x y z
N MET A 1 -25.11 5.83 0.42
CA MET A 1 -24.47 7.08 0.86
C MET A 1 -23.28 7.32 -0.06
N SER A 2 -23.21 8.46 -0.75
CA SER A 2 -22.09 8.77 -1.63
C SER A 2 -20.82 8.94 -0.78
N THR A 3 -19.85 8.05 -0.92
CA THR A 3 -18.54 8.20 -0.26
C THR A 3 -17.82 9.38 -0.91
N VAL A 4 -17.74 10.48 -0.16
CA VAL A 4 -16.97 11.67 -0.50
C VAL A 4 -15.52 11.25 -0.77
N SER A 5 -14.91 11.70 -1.87
CA SER A 5 -13.53 11.32 -2.22
C SER A 5 -12.54 11.93 -1.21
N PHE A 6 -11.36 11.32 -1.03
CA PHE A 6 -10.32 11.83 -0.14
C PHE A 6 -9.99 13.31 -0.42
N SER A 7 -9.77 13.65 -1.69
CA SER A 7 -9.47 15.03 -2.12
C SER A 7 -10.62 16.00 -1.79
N GLN A 8 -11.87 15.54 -1.91
CA GLN A 8 -13.02 16.35 -1.52
C GLN A 8 -13.06 16.56 0.01
N GLN A 9 -12.78 15.54 0.81
CA GLN A 9 -12.74 15.67 2.28
C GLN A 9 -11.65 16.66 2.75
N VAL A 10 -10.44 16.58 2.19
CA VAL A 10 -9.35 17.53 2.50
C VAL A 10 -9.72 18.95 2.06
N SER A 11 -10.35 19.10 0.90
CA SER A 11 -10.80 20.41 0.39
C SER A 11 -11.90 21.00 1.26
N ASP A 12 -12.83 20.18 1.76
CA ASP A 12 -13.91 20.60 2.64
C ASP A 12 -13.35 21.08 4.00
N LEU A 13 -12.34 20.38 4.56
CA LEU A 13 -11.65 20.80 5.79
C LEU A 13 -10.96 22.16 5.63
N ARG A 14 -10.23 22.36 4.53
CA ARG A 14 -9.57 23.65 4.24
C ARG A 14 -10.59 24.78 4.01
N THR A 15 -11.69 24.47 3.33
CA THR A 15 -12.79 25.43 3.11
C THR A 15 -13.45 25.83 4.43
N MET A 16 -13.67 24.87 5.33
CA MET A 16 -14.20 25.13 6.67
C MET A 16 -13.24 25.99 7.50
N ALA A 17 -11.95 25.67 7.50
CA ALA A 17 -10.93 26.45 8.20
C ALA A 17 -10.85 27.91 7.68
N SER A 18 -10.94 28.10 6.36
CA SER A 18 -11.02 29.42 5.74
C SER A 18 -12.31 30.16 6.09
N GLY A 19 -13.44 29.46 6.17
CA GLY A 19 -14.73 30.03 6.58
C GLY A 19 -14.69 30.55 8.02
N ILE A 20 -14.11 29.77 8.93
CA ILE A 20 -13.95 30.14 10.35
C ILE A 20 -13.09 31.39 10.51
N THR A 21 -11.99 31.49 9.77
CA THR A 21 -11.10 32.67 9.86
C THR A 21 -11.72 33.93 9.25
N THR A 22 -12.49 33.78 8.18
CA THR A 22 -13.09 34.93 7.47
C THR A 22 -14.35 35.46 8.16
N ARG A 23 -15.10 34.59 8.84
CA ARG A 23 -16.40 34.91 9.47
C ARG A 23 -16.38 34.71 10.99
N LEU A 24 -15.23 34.91 11.61
CA LEU A 24 -15.07 34.68 13.05
C LEU A 24 -16.05 35.56 13.87
N ASP A 25 -16.28 36.79 13.43
CA ASP A 25 -17.18 37.74 14.09
C ASP A 25 -18.65 37.30 14.03
N ASP A 26 -19.07 36.59 12.97
CA ASP A 26 -20.42 36.04 12.84
C ASP A 26 -20.63 34.80 13.73
N LEU A 27 -19.54 34.21 14.24
CA LEU A 27 -19.52 32.99 15.03
C LEU A 27 -19.48 33.27 16.54
N THR A 28 -19.62 34.52 16.97
CA THR A 28 -19.67 34.89 18.39
C THR A 28 -20.78 34.13 19.12
N GLY A 29 -20.42 33.32 20.11
CA GLY A 29 -21.36 32.48 20.90
C GLY A 29 -21.43 31.00 20.46
N SER A 30 -20.82 30.64 19.33
CA SER A 30 -20.77 29.24 18.86
C SER A 30 -19.69 28.38 19.54
N GLY A 31 -18.78 29.01 20.28
CA GLY A 31 -17.62 28.35 20.89
C GLY A 31 -16.47 28.06 19.93
N VAL A 32 -16.61 28.39 18.64
CA VAL A 32 -15.55 28.24 17.64
C VAL A 32 -14.47 29.30 17.88
N VAL A 33 -13.23 28.84 17.97
CA VAL A 33 -12.05 29.69 18.18
C VAL A 33 -11.10 29.63 16.99
N PRO A 34 -10.21 30.63 16.82
CA PRO A 34 -9.19 30.59 15.77
C PRO A 34 -8.31 29.33 15.79
N ALA A 35 -8.12 28.73 16.97
CA ALA A 35 -7.38 27.49 17.13
C ALA A 35 -8.04 26.31 16.38
N ASP A 36 -9.37 26.30 16.22
CA ASP A 36 -10.08 25.24 15.50
C ASP A 36 -9.76 25.29 14.00
N SER A 37 -9.66 26.49 13.42
CA SER A 37 -9.22 26.67 12.03
C SER A 37 -7.79 26.18 11.83
N ALA A 38 -6.88 26.51 12.76
CA ALA A 38 -5.51 26.04 12.71
C ALA A 38 -5.43 24.51 12.82
N ALA A 39 -6.22 23.89 13.71
CA ALA A 39 -6.31 22.44 13.85
C ALA A 39 -6.84 21.77 12.58
N LEU A 40 -7.89 22.32 11.95
CA LEU A 40 -8.46 21.77 10.71
C LEU A 40 -7.46 21.82 9.54
N ASN A 41 -6.68 22.90 9.42
CA ASN A 41 -5.62 22.98 8.42
C ASN A 41 -4.48 22.00 8.72
N ALA A 42 -4.07 21.87 9.99
CA ALA A 42 -3.04 20.91 10.39
C ALA A 42 -3.47 19.47 10.05
N PHE A 43 -4.72 19.10 10.34
CA PHE A 43 -5.26 17.79 9.96
C PHE A 43 -5.32 17.60 8.44
N ALA A 44 -5.68 18.62 7.67
CA ALA A 44 -5.67 18.54 6.22
C ALA A 44 -4.25 18.27 5.67
N ASP A 45 -3.24 18.90 6.26
CA ASP A 45 -1.84 18.70 5.86
C ASP A 45 -1.31 17.33 6.28
N GLU A 46 -1.66 16.84 7.46
CA GLU A 46 -1.35 15.48 7.91
C GLU A 46 -1.98 14.42 7.00
N LEU A 47 -3.23 14.63 6.58
CA LEU A 47 -3.92 13.73 5.66
C LEU A 47 -3.21 13.68 4.31
N ASP A 48 -2.82 14.82 3.75
CA ASP A 48 -2.07 14.88 2.48
C ASP A 48 -0.73 14.16 2.60
N ALA A 49 -0.02 14.33 3.72
CA ALA A 49 1.25 13.65 3.98
C ALA A 49 1.08 12.13 4.08
N LEU A 50 0.09 11.65 4.83
CA LEU A 50 -0.22 10.22 4.95
C LEU A 50 -0.64 9.60 3.61
N ASN A 51 -1.39 10.34 2.79
CA ASN A 51 -1.77 9.87 1.47
C ASN A 51 -0.57 9.77 0.53
N ALA A 52 0.36 10.72 0.57
CA ALA A 52 1.60 10.66 -0.20
C ALA A 52 2.46 9.45 0.22
N GLU A 53 2.61 9.20 1.53
CA GLU A 53 3.31 8.02 2.04
C GLU A 53 2.63 6.72 1.60
N GLN A 54 1.29 6.68 1.62
CA GLN A 54 0.54 5.52 1.15
C GLN A 54 0.84 5.20 -0.32
N GLU A 55 0.86 6.22 -1.19
CA GLU A 55 1.15 6.03 -2.62
C GLU A 55 2.59 5.57 -2.86
N ASP A 56 3.57 6.08 -2.09
CA ASP A 56 4.94 5.59 -2.14
C ASP A 56 5.05 4.12 -1.71
N LEU A 57 4.42 3.75 -0.59
CA LEU A 57 4.39 2.36 -0.11
C LEU A 57 3.74 1.41 -1.14
N LYS A 58 2.68 1.84 -1.84
CA LYS A 58 2.07 1.07 -2.93
C LYS A 58 3.06 0.85 -4.08
N ALA A 59 3.83 1.87 -4.45
CA ALA A 59 4.86 1.76 -5.48
C ALA A 59 6.00 0.81 -5.07
N GLN A 60 6.45 0.89 -3.82
CA GLN A 60 7.45 -0.02 -3.27
C GLN A 60 6.94 -1.47 -3.24
N LEU A 61 5.70 -1.69 -2.80
CA LEU A 61 5.08 -3.02 -2.77
C LEU A 61 5.01 -3.64 -4.16
N LYS A 62 4.61 -2.86 -5.18
CA LYS A 62 4.57 -3.31 -6.58
C LYS A 62 5.96 -3.74 -7.07
N THR A 63 6.98 -2.96 -6.74
CA THR A 63 8.37 -3.25 -7.11
C THR A 63 8.86 -4.54 -6.45
N LYS A 64 8.66 -4.69 -5.13
CA LYS A 64 9.06 -5.90 -4.39
C LYS A 64 8.30 -7.14 -4.84
N THR A 65 7.02 -7.00 -5.17
CA THR A 65 6.22 -8.10 -5.71
C THR A 65 6.76 -8.58 -7.06
N LYS A 66 7.19 -7.65 -7.93
CA LYS A 66 7.85 -8.01 -9.20
C LYS A 66 9.16 -8.76 -8.96
N GLU A 67 10.02 -8.24 -8.07
CA GLU A 67 11.29 -8.87 -7.71
C GLU A 67 11.09 -10.30 -7.17
N LEU A 68 10.14 -10.48 -6.26
CA LEU A 68 9.79 -11.78 -5.70
C LEU A 68 9.33 -12.76 -6.78
N ASN A 69 8.43 -12.32 -7.67
CA ASN A 69 7.92 -13.16 -8.75
C ASN A 69 9.03 -13.59 -9.73
N ASP A 70 9.96 -12.69 -10.05
CA ASP A 70 11.09 -13.01 -10.93
C ASP A 70 12.05 -14.00 -10.27
N LYS A 71 12.33 -13.86 -8.97
CA LYS A 71 13.11 -14.83 -8.19
C LYS A 71 12.42 -16.19 -8.11
N LEU A 72 11.11 -16.23 -7.91
CA LEU A 72 10.34 -17.48 -7.90
C LEU A 72 10.39 -18.20 -9.25
N LYS A 73 10.29 -17.48 -10.37
CA LYS A 73 10.44 -18.06 -11.71
C LYS A 73 11.84 -18.65 -11.90
N GLN A 74 12.88 -17.92 -11.50
CA GLN A 74 14.26 -18.40 -11.55
C GLN A 74 14.46 -19.65 -10.68
N ALA A 75 13.91 -19.66 -9.47
CA ALA A 75 13.97 -20.81 -8.57
C ALA A 75 13.31 -22.04 -9.19
N LYS A 76 12.09 -21.89 -9.75
CA LYS A 76 11.40 -22.97 -10.46
C LYS A 76 12.19 -23.50 -11.65
N ALA A 77 12.79 -22.62 -12.45
CA ALA A 77 13.62 -23.02 -13.58
C ALA A 77 14.86 -23.80 -13.13
N LYS A 78 15.56 -23.32 -12.09
CA LYS A 78 16.72 -24.00 -11.50
C LYS A 78 16.33 -25.36 -10.94
N GLN A 79 15.24 -25.42 -10.17
CA GLN A 79 14.71 -26.66 -9.61
C GLN A 79 14.37 -27.66 -10.73
N SER A 80 13.67 -27.23 -11.78
CA SER A 80 13.35 -28.10 -12.93
C SER A 80 14.61 -28.67 -13.59
N ASN A 81 15.62 -27.83 -13.82
CA ASN A 81 16.88 -28.27 -14.44
C ASN A 81 17.65 -29.26 -13.55
N VAL A 82 17.72 -29.00 -12.24
CA VAL A 82 18.37 -29.91 -11.28
C VAL A 82 17.60 -31.22 -11.21
N SER A 83 16.27 -31.18 -11.11
CA SER A 83 15.43 -32.37 -11.09
C SER A 83 15.61 -33.22 -12.35
N LYS A 84 15.70 -32.61 -13.54
CA LYS A 84 15.98 -33.34 -14.79
C LYS A 84 17.34 -34.05 -14.74
N ARG A 85 18.39 -33.40 -14.22
CA ARG A 85 19.73 -34.00 -14.08
C ARG A 85 19.73 -35.18 -13.10
N ILE A 86 19.03 -35.05 -11.98
CA ILE A 86 18.87 -36.15 -11.00
C ILE A 86 18.14 -37.33 -11.66
N LYS A 87 17.05 -37.06 -12.38
CA LYS A 87 16.30 -38.11 -13.10
C LYS A 87 17.14 -38.88 -14.11
N LEU A 88 18.09 -38.23 -14.76
CA LEU A 88 19.02 -38.87 -15.71
C LEU A 88 20.10 -39.70 -15.02
N SER A 89 20.49 -39.33 -13.81
CA SER A 89 21.66 -39.90 -13.12
C SER A 89 21.30 -40.96 -12.07
N THR A 90 20.02 -41.12 -11.74
CA THR A 90 19.58 -41.93 -10.61
C THR A 90 18.31 -42.71 -10.95
N PRO A 91 18.22 -44.00 -10.57
CA PRO A 91 16.99 -44.77 -10.69
C PRO A 91 15.77 -44.11 -10.02
N GLN A 92 14.59 -44.33 -10.58
CA GLN A 92 13.33 -43.68 -10.17
C GLN A 92 12.98 -43.91 -8.70
N GLU A 93 13.37 -45.06 -8.15
CA GLU A 93 13.15 -45.48 -6.75
C GLU A 93 13.75 -44.48 -5.74
N HIS A 94 14.83 -43.78 -6.11
CA HIS A 94 15.52 -42.85 -5.23
C HIS A 94 15.11 -41.38 -5.43
N TRP A 95 14.26 -41.06 -6.42
CA TRP A 95 13.86 -39.67 -6.71
C TRP A 95 13.12 -39.00 -5.55
N LYS A 96 12.40 -39.79 -4.75
CA LYS A 96 11.69 -39.30 -3.57
C LYS A 96 12.63 -38.65 -2.53
N ALA A 97 13.88 -39.14 -2.41
CA ALA A 97 14.88 -38.55 -1.52
C ALA A 97 15.30 -37.13 -1.93
N PHE A 98 15.11 -36.77 -3.20
CA PHE A 98 15.38 -35.44 -3.74
C PHE A 98 14.12 -34.55 -3.80
N GLY A 99 13.02 -34.96 -3.15
CA GLY A 99 11.75 -34.25 -3.20
C GLY A 99 11.06 -34.30 -4.56
N ILE A 100 11.47 -35.22 -5.44
CA ILE A 100 10.84 -35.43 -6.75
C ILE A 100 9.76 -36.50 -6.58
N THR A 101 8.52 -36.08 -6.47
CA THR A 101 7.36 -36.97 -6.44
C THR A 101 6.98 -37.39 -7.86
N VAL A 102 6.75 -38.69 -8.05
CA VAL A 102 6.15 -39.24 -9.27
C VAL A 102 4.64 -39.08 -9.09
N THR A 103 4.06 -38.08 -9.73
CA THR A 103 2.59 -38.02 -9.84
C THR A 103 2.16 -39.12 -10.81
N ARG A 104 1.25 -39.98 -10.35
CA ARG A 104 0.73 -41.13 -11.11
C ARG A 104 -0.19 -40.67 -12.24
#